data_AF-A0AA40ZRJ4-F1
#
_entry.id   AF-A0AA40ZRJ4-F1
#
_cell.length_a   1.000
_cell.length_b   1.000
_cell.length_c   1.000
_cell.angle_alpha   90.00
_cell.angle_beta   90.00
_cell.angle_gamma   90.00
#
_symmetry.space_group_name_H-M   'P 1'
#
loop_
_entity.id
_entity.type
_entity.pdbx_description
1 polymer ?
#
loop_
_entity_poly.entity_id
_entity_poly.type
_entity_poly.pdbx_seq_one_letter_code
_entity_poly.pdbx_strand_id
1 'polypeptide(L)' 'MKNTVDMTPDVVETLNRWQTGGAELWIDVLQRSVESIACNDNDDANARLKIISELIYFQQEMKSFIGQKGGTHE' A
#
# COMPACT_ATOMS: atom_id res chain seq x y z
N MET A 1 -27.92 16.31 8.49
CA MET A 1 -27.52 15.41 9.60
C MET A 1 -26.09 14.97 9.35
N LYS A 2 -25.16 15.26 10.27
CA LYS A 2 -23.86 14.59 10.28
C LYS A 2 -24.13 13.19 10.83
N ASN A 3 -24.07 12.17 9.99
CA ASN A 3 -24.04 10.79 10.45
C ASN A 3 -22.67 10.56 11.07
N THR A 4 -22.52 10.87 12.35
CA THR A 4 -21.33 10.52 13.13
C THR A 4 -21.38 9.02 13.36
N VAL A 5 -20.52 8.28 12.66
CA VAL A 5 -20.29 6.87 12.95
C VAL A 5 -19.51 6.81 14.26
N ASP A 6 -20.09 6.19 15.28
CA ASP A 6 -19.36 5.92 16.51
C ASP A 6 -18.23 4.92 16.22
N MET A 7 -17.00 5.37 16.48
CA MET A 7 -15.77 4.60 16.28
C MET A 7 -15.60 3.58 17.40
N THR A 8 -16.52 2.61 17.47
CA THR A 8 -16.41 1.48 18.39
C THR A 8 -15.18 0.62 18.07
N PRO A 9 -14.67 -0.18 19.02
CA PRO A 9 -13.53 -1.07 18.78
C PRO A 9 -13.71 -1.97 17.55
N ASP A 10 -14.91 -2.52 17.34
CA ASP A 10 -15.22 -3.40 16.19
C ASP A 10 -15.15 -2.65 14.85
N VAL A 11 -15.60 -1.39 14.82
CA VAL A 11 -15.50 -0.51 13.64
C VAL A 11 -14.04 -0.18 13.34
N VAL A 12 -13.24 0.14 14.37
CA VAL A 12 -11.80 0.40 14.24
C VAL A 12 -11.06 -0.85 13.74
N GLU A 13 -11.35 -2.03 14.28
CA GLU A 13 -10.74 -3.29 13.83
C GLU A 13 -11.09 -3.59 12.38
N THR A 14 -12.34 -3.40 11.98
CA THR A 14 -12.80 -3.63 10.60
C THR A 14 -12.09 -2.70 9.62
N LEU A 15 -11.98 -1.41 9.96
CA LEU A 15 -11.27 -0.43 9.13
C LEU A 15 -9.78 -0.77 9.01
N ASN A 16 -9.11 -1.12 10.12
CA ASN A 16 -7.72 -1.54 10.11
C ASN A 16 -7.51 -2.78 9.23
N ARG A 17 -8.39 -3.79 9.32
CA ARG A 17 -8.32 -4.99 8.49
C ARG A 17 -8.47 -4.66 7.00
N TRP A 18 -9.39 -3.76 6.63
CA TRP A 18 -9.56 -3.32 5.24
C TRP A 18 -8.36 -2.53 4.73
N GLN A 19 -7.77 -1.67 5.55
CA GLN A 19 -6.58 -0.91 5.19
C GLN A 19 -5.37 -1.82 5.00
N THR A 20 -5.11 -2.73 5.93
CA THR A 20 -4.02 -3.70 5.84
C THR A 20 -4.19 -4.66 4.66
N GLY A 21 -5.37 -5.30 4.54
CA GLY A 21 -5.63 -6.23 3.43
C GLY A 21 -5.63 -5.55 2.06
N GLY A 22 -6.14 -4.31 1.98
CA GLY A 22 -6.03 -3.49 0.78
C GLY A 22 -4.58 -3.17 0.45
N ALA A 23 -3.78 -2.82 1.46
CA ALA A 23 -2.37 -2.50 1.26
C ALA A 23 -1.55 -3.71 0.77
N GLU A 24 -1.82 -4.91 1.30
CA GLU A 24 -1.21 -6.16 0.84
C GLU A 24 -1.49 -6.41 -0.65
N LEU A 25 -2.76 -6.29 -1.08
CA LEU A 25 -3.14 -6.45 -2.49
C LEU A 25 -2.42 -5.46 -3.40
N TRP A 26 -2.29 -4.19 -2.98
CA TRP A 26 -1.60 -3.18 -3.78
C TRP A 26 -0.10 -3.43 -3.86
N ILE A 27 0.55 -3.89 -2.78
CA ILE A 27 1.98 -4.25 -2.80
C ILE A 27 2.26 -5.35 -3.82
N ASP A 28 1.40 -6.36 -3.90
CA ASP A 28 1.53 -7.45 -4.87
C ASP A 28 1.39 -6.96 -6.32
N VAL A 29 0.44 -6.05 -6.58
CA VAL A 29 0.25 -5.45 -7.90
C VAL A 29 1.45 -4.59 -8.30
N LEU A 30 2.00 -3.81 -7.37
CA LEU A 30 3.19 -2.99 -7.61
C LEU A 30 4.41 -3.86 -7.88
N GLN A 31 4.56 -4.99 -7.17
CA GLN A 31 5.66 -5.92 -7.38
C GLN A 31 5.65 -6.50 -8.81
N ARG A 32 4.48 -6.94 -9.27
CA ARG A 32 4.29 -7.43 -10.64
C ARG A 32 4.54 -6.35 -11.68
N SER A 33 4.16 -5.11 -11.37
CA SER A 33 4.42 -3.95 -12.24
C SER A 33 5.92 -3.71 -12.39
N VAL A 34 6.68 -3.75 -11.29
CA VAL A 34 8.15 -3.64 -11.32
C VAL A 34 8.77 -4.74 -12.18
N GLU A 35 8.36 -5.99 -12.00
CA GLU A 35 8.86 -7.12 -12.79
C GLU A 35 8.56 -6.96 -14.28
N SER A 36 7.33 -6.58 -14.63
CA SER A 36 6.93 -6.35 -16.02
C SER A 36 7.72 -5.21 -16.68
N ILE A 37 7.99 -4.14 -15.93
CA ILE A 37 8.73 -2.98 -16.43
C ILE A 37 10.22 -3.33 -16.55
N ALA A 38 10.79 -4.04 -15.57
CA ALA A 38 12.19 -4.45 -15.57
C ALA A 38 12.54 -5.37 -16.75
N CYS A 39 11.61 -6.22 -17.17
CA CYS A 39 11.76 -7.12 -18.32
C CYS A 39 11.44 -6.46 -19.68
N ASN A 40 11.01 -5.20 -19.72
CA ASN A 40 10.75 -4.49 -20.96
C ASN A 40 12.02 -3.78 -21.47
N ASP A 41 12.64 -4.36 -22.49
CA ASP A 41 13.86 -3.84 -23.12
C ASP A 41 13.62 -2.74 -24.17
N ASN A 42 12.36 -2.39 -24.45
CA ASN A 42 12.02 -1.42 -25.51
C ASN A 42 12.10 0.05 -25.08
N ASP A 43 12.26 0.35 -23.77
CA ASP A 43 12.23 1.71 -23.22
C ASP A 43 13.63 2.21 -22.77
N ASP A 44 13.78 3.54 -22.71
CA ASP A 44 14.94 4.21 -22.13
C ASP A 44 15.25 3.69 -20.72
N ALA A 45 16.47 3.23 -20.51
CA ALA A 45 16.91 2.61 -19.26
C ALA A 45 16.79 3.58 -18.06
N ASN A 46 17.03 4.88 -18.26
CA ASN A 46 16.94 5.87 -17.19
C ASN A 46 15.47 6.13 -16.79
N ALA A 47 14.58 6.30 -17.77
CA ALA A 47 13.15 6.39 -17.53
C ALA A 47 12.62 5.14 -16.81
N ARG A 48 13.04 3.94 -17.24
CA ARG A 48 12.69 2.67 -16.61
C ARG A 48 13.13 2.61 -15.14
N LEU A 49 14.39 2.94 -14.86
CA LEU A 49 14.92 2.96 -13.50
C LEU A 49 14.18 3.95 -12.59
N LYS A 50 13.82 5.13 -13.11
CA LYS A 50 13.05 6.12 -12.35
C LYS A 50 11.68 5.57 -11.94
N ILE A 51 10.93 4.98 -12.88
CA ILE A 51 9.61 4.41 -12.60
C ILE A 51 9.71 3.26 -11.59
N ILE A 52 10.66 2.35 -11.78
CA ILE A 52 10.89 1.24 -10.83
C ILE A 52 11.18 1.79 -9.43
N SER A 53 11.99 2.84 -9.32
CA SER A 53 12.33 3.43 -8.01
C SER A 53 11.11 4.05 -7.33
N GLU A 54 10.25 4.75 -8.07
CA GLU A 54 9.00 5.32 -7.55
C GLU A 54 8.02 4.22 -7.10
N LEU A 55 7.90 3.13 -7.85
CA LEU A 55 7.07 1.98 -7.48
C LEU A 55 7.57 1.28 -6.22
N ILE A 56 8.88 1.07 -6.10
CA ILE A 56 9.50 0.49 -4.89
C ILE A 56 9.28 1.40 -3.69
N TYR A 57 9.46 2.72 -3.85
CA TYR A 57 9.18 3.69 -2.79
C TYR A 57 7.73 3.58 -2.32
N PHE A 58 6.77 3.56 -3.26
CA PHE A 58 5.36 3.45 -2.92
C PHE A 58 5.03 2.13 -2.20
N GLN A 59 5.62 0.99 -2.62
CA GLN A 59 5.49 -0.27 -1.89
C GLN A 59 5.96 -0.16 -0.43
N GLN A 60 7.04 0.57 -0.15
CA GLN A 60 7.54 0.75 1.22
C GLN A 60 6.60 1.63 2.05
N GLU A 61 6.08 2.72 1.48
CA GLU A 61 5.07 3.55 2.14
C GLU A 61 3.81 2.71 2.45
N MET A 62 3.40 1.85 1.53
CA MET A 62 2.23 0.97 1.74
C MET A 62 2.43 -0.06 2.85
N LYS A 63 3.66 -0.56 3.05
CA LYS A 63 3.98 -1.45 4.16
C LYS A 63 3.77 -0.79 5.52
N SER A 64 3.78 0.54 5.62
CA SER A 64 3.48 1.24 6.87
C SER A 64 2.04 1.00 7.36
N PHE A 65 1.10 0.67 6.45
CA PHE A 65 -0.27 0.28 6.78
C PHE A 65 -0.39 -1.20 7.19
N ILE A 66 0.64 -2.01 6.92
CA ILE A 66 0.71 -3.42 7.29
C ILE A 66 1.58 -3.54 8.55
N GLY A 67 0.92 -3.62 9.70
CA GLY A 67 1.62 -3.73 10.99
C GLY A 67 1.34 -2.58 11.97
N GLN A 68 0.61 -1.54 11.55
CA GLN A 68 -0.12 -0.70 12.50
C GLN A 68 -1.28 -1.52 13.08
N LYS A 69 -0.96 -2.46 13.98
CA LYS A 69 -1.94 -2.95 14.94
C LYS A 69 -2.40 -1.71 15.71
N GLY A 70 -3.70 -1.43 15.64
CA GLY A 70 -4.33 -0.22 16.19
C GLY A 70 -3.61 0.25 17.44
N GLY A 71 -3.07 1.47 17.39
CA GLY A 71 -2.29 2.04 18.46
C GLY A 71 -3.02 1.81 19.78
N THR A 72 -2.40 1.06 20.67
CA THR A 72 -2.70 1.15 22.09
C THR A 72 -2.50 2.60 22.48
N HIS A 73 -3.62 3.31 22.64
CA HIS A 73 -3.65 4.52 23.44
C HIS A 73 -3.18 4.13 24.84
N GLU A 74 -1.93 4.45 25.15
CA GLU A 74 -1.51 4.78 26.51
C GLU A 74 -1.81 6.26 26.78
#